data_AF-A0A2E6BMW7-F1
#
_entry.id   AF-A0A2E6BMW7-F1
#
_cell.length_a   1.000
_cell.length_b   1.000
_cell.length_c   1.000
_cell.angle_alpha   90.00
_cell.angle_beta   90.00
_cell.angle_gamma   90.00
#
_symmetry.space_group_name_H-M   'P 1'
#
loop_
_entity.id
_entity.type
_entity.pdbx_description
1 polymer ?
#
loop_
_entity_poly.entity_id
_entity_poly.type
_entity_poly.pdbx_seq_one_letter_code
_entity_poly.pdbx_strand_id
1 'polypeptide(L)'
;MISPDSNRNIWINIGIAGNAVAPLGSLHNIKKIINSKNEKETYYTNSTINSLAFNSTVLNVQEEERSFKNEELVYEMESLGFIQTVEKFCTRELICILKIISDNRINLPDSYKKLAHKIISKNIVAIDSILEKYHKLSMEQKDLDYDLLKPIQEKYHLSFTNKKKMKTIIIKISVILEKEDIIKEIKNSKNLKSLFNKFEEALSDNIIKI
;
A
#
# COMPACT_ATOMS: atom_id res chain seq x y z
N MET A 1 -18.89 -9.04 1.49
CA MET A 1 -17.50 -8.52 1.49
C MET A 1 -16.83 -9.07 0.25
N ILE A 2 -16.79 -8.29 -0.83
CA ILE A 2 -16.19 -8.71 -2.09
C ILE A 2 -14.67 -8.65 -1.89
N SER A 3 -13.97 -9.76 -2.13
CA SER A 3 -12.51 -9.81 -2.13
C SER A 3 -11.99 -8.75 -3.12
N PRO A 4 -11.04 -7.89 -2.73
CA PRO A 4 -10.40 -6.96 -3.66
C PRO A 4 -9.41 -7.77 -4.49
N ASP A 5 -9.89 -8.56 -5.44
CA ASP A 5 -9.06 -9.38 -6.33
C ASP A 5 -8.19 -8.55 -7.29
N SER A 6 -8.29 -7.21 -7.21
CA SER A 6 -7.43 -6.27 -7.93
C SER A 6 -6.31 -5.78 -7.02
N ASN A 7 -5.08 -6.16 -7.35
CA ASN A 7 -3.85 -5.63 -6.73
C ASN A 7 -3.71 -4.10 -6.90
N ARG A 8 -4.56 -3.46 -7.70
CA ARG A 8 -4.56 -2.02 -7.96
C ARG A 8 -5.37 -1.21 -6.98
N ASN A 9 -6.14 -1.84 -6.09
CA ASN A 9 -6.98 -1.09 -5.16
C ASN A 9 -6.12 -0.23 -4.23
N ILE A 10 -6.50 1.04 -4.12
CA ILE A 10 -5.89 1.99 -3.19
C ILE A 10 -6.59 1.83 -1.85
N TRP A 11 -5.80 1.65 -0.80
CA TRP A 11 -6.31 1.55 0.56
C TRP A 11 -6.08 2.86 1.27
N ILE A 12 -7.17 3.47 1.74
CA ILE A 12 -7.16 4.83 2.26
C ILE A 12 -7.57 4.81 3.74
N ASN A 13 -6.76 5.43 4.59
CA ASN A 13 -7.11 5.78 5.97
C ASN A 13 -7.06 7.31 6.07
N ILE A 14 -8.23 7.93 6.24
CA ILE A 14 -8.35 9.36 6.50
C ILE A 14 -8.89 9.54 7.91
N GLY A 15 -8.21 10.35 8.71
CA GLY A 15 -8.63 10.63 10.06
C GLY A 15 -8.04 11.91 10.62
N ILE A 16 -8.23 12.09 11.92
CA ILE A 16 -7.65 13.20 12.68
C ILE A 16 -6.49 12.69 13.52
N ALA A 17 -5.63 13.59 13.96
CA ALA A 17 -4.52 13.28 14.85
C ALA A 17 -4.11 14.50 15.67
N GLY A 18 -3.38 14.28 16.76
CA GLY A 18 -2.76 15.34 17.55
C GLY A 18 -1.29 15.55 17.17
N ASN A 19 -0.77 16.74 17.44
CA ASN A 19 0.66 17.04 17.40
C ASN A 19 0.99 18.13 18.43
N ALA A 20 2.23 18.23 18.90
CA ALA A 20 2.58 19.20 19.92
C ALA A 20 2.34 20.66 19.52
N VAL A 21 2.67 21.03 18.28
CA VAL A 21 2.82 22.43 17.83
C VAL A 21 2.25 22.73 16.44
N ALA A 22 1.92 21.69 15.65
CA ALA A 22 1.44 21.86 14.29
C ALA A 22 0.12 22.66 14.25
N PRO A 23 -0.10 23.47 13.20
CA PRO A 23 -1.34 24.24 13.04
C PRO A 23 -2.56 23.33 12.95
N LEU A 24 -3.64 23.69 13.64
CA LEU A 24 -4.90 22.97 13.51
C LEU A 24 -5.39 22.97 12.06
N GLY A 25 -5.83 21.82 11.58
CA GLY A 25 -6.32 21.64 10.22
C GLY A 25 -5.21 21.37 9.20
N SER A 26 -3.93 21.36 9.58
CA SER A 26 -2.85 20.97 8.67
C SER A 26 -3.00 19.50 8.27
N LEU A 27 -2.74 19.22 6.98
CA LEU A 27 -2.85 17.88 6.39
C LEU A 27 -1.49 17.20 6.36
N HIS A 28 -1.42 15.97 6.85
CA HIS A 28 -0.22 15.16 6.95
C HIS A 28 -0.39 13.84 6.21
N ASN A 29 0.58 13.51 5.36
CA ASN A 29 0.70 12.23 4.69
C ASN A 29 1.68 11.36 5.49
N ILE A 30 1.16 10.29 6.10
CA ILE A 30 1.93 9.47 7.02
C ILE A 30 2.83 8.51 6.25
N LYS A 31 4.14 8.67 6.42
CA LYS A 31 5.19 7.87 5.74
C LYS A 31 5.78 6.77 6.61
N LYS A 32 5.70 6.95 7.93
CA LYS A 32 6.23 6.03 8.93
C LYS A 32 5.26 5.92 10.10
N ILE A 33 5.03 4.70 10.57
CA ILE A 33 4.18 4.41 11.72
C ILE A 33 5.03 3.66 12.75
N ILE A 34 5.05 4.15 13.99
CA ILE A 34 5.75 3.55 15.11
C ILE A 34 4.71 3.09 16.14
N ASN A 35 4.79 1.85 16.60
CA ASN A 35 3.96 1.38 17.70
C ASN A 35 4.50 1.92 19.04
N SER A 36 3.66 2.64 19.80
CA SER A 36 4.07 3.16 21.11
C SER A 36 4.37 2.09 22.16
N LYS A 37 3.80 0.88 22.02
CA LYS A 37 4.08 -0.26 22.93
C LYS A 37 5.40 -0.97 22.60
N ASN A 38 5.86 -0.88 21.36
CA ASN A 38 7.07 -1.54 20.89
C ASN A 38 7.64 -0.77 19.69
N GLU A 39 8.56 0.14 19.94
CA GLU A 39 9.10 1.01 18.88
C GLU A 39 9.85 0.23 17.76
N LYS A 40 10.28 -1.01 18.04
CA LYS A 40 10.86 -1.89 17.01
C LYS A 40 9.82 -2.32 15.97
N GLU A 41 8.54 -2.29 16.32
CA GLU A 41 7.44 -2.49 15.40
C GLU A 41 7.15 -1.17 14.68
N THR A 42 7.82 -1.00 13.54
CA THR A 42 7.71 0.18 12.69
C THR A 42 7.32 -0.25 11.27
N TYR A 43 6.37 0.48 10.68
CA TYR A 43 5.91 0.29 9.31
C TYR A 43 6.17 1.55 8.47
N TYR A 44 6.24 1.36 7.15
CA TYR A 44 6.49 2.42 6.19
C TYR A 44 5.45 2.36 5.07
N THR A 45 4.99 3.51 4.60
CA THR A 45 4.10 3.61 3.44
C THR A 45 4.87 4.10 2.20
N ASN A 46 4.16 4.43 1.13
CA ASN A 46 4.68 4.99 -0.12
C ASN A 46 5.61 6.20 0.11
N SER A 47 6.88 6.14 -0.32
CA SER A 47 7.83 7.26 -0.27
C SER A 47 7.81 8.16 -1.52
N THR A 48 7.22 7.69 -2.61
CA THR A 48 7.19 8.30 -3.95
C THR A 48 6.20 9.47 -4.06
N ILE A 49 5.05 9.43 -3.38
CA ILE A 49 4.05 10.51 -3.44
C ILE A 49 4.43 11.65 -2.50
N ASN A 50 5.03 12.69 -3.08
CA ASN A 50 5.15 14.02 -2.49
C ASN A 50 3.95 14.89 -2.88
N SER A 51 3.35 15.57 -1.92
CA SER A 51 2.06 16.23 -2.08
C SER A 51 1.95 17.55 -1.31
N LEU A 52 0.77 18.18 -1.37
CA LEU A 52 0.44 19.38 -0.59
C LEU A 52 0.42 19.11 0.92
N ALA A 53 0.37 17.84 1.34
CA ALA A 53 0.44 17.43 2.73
C ALA A 53 1.89 17.28 3.21
N PHE A 54 2.12 17.56 4.49
CA PHE A 54 3.40 17.32 5.13
C PHE A 54 3.67 15.81 5.24
N ASN A 55 4.86 15.37 4.81
CA ASN A 55 5.29 14.01 5.10
C ASN A 55 5.58 13.90 6.60
N SER A 56 5.01 12.91 7.28
CA SER A 56 5.14 12.82 8.74
C SER A 56 5.31 11.40 9.24
N THR A 57 5.91 11.30 10.42
CA THR A 57 5.95 10.07 11.21
C THR A 57 4.83 10.12 12.23
N VAL A 58 4.10 9.02 12.35
CA VAL A 58 3.08 8.86 13.37
C VAL A 58 3.55 7.91 14.47
N LEU A 59 3.25 8.26 15.71
CA LEU A 59 3.29 7.36 16.85
C LEU A 59 1.87 6.87 17.12
N ASN A 60 1.61 5.59 16.87
CA ASN A 60 0.32 4.99 17.14
C ASN A 60 0.21 4.72 18.64
N VAL A 61 -0.52 5.59 19.34
CA VAL A 61 -0.80 5.47 20.77
C VAL A 61 -1.99 4.55 21.01
N GLN A 62 -2.18 4.14 22.26
CA GLN A 62 -3.24 3.20 22.66
C GLN A 62 -4.48 3.92 23.20
N GLU A 63 -4.30 5.17 23.62
CA GLU A 63 -5.28 6.05 24.20
C GLU A 63 -4.99 7.47 23.71
N GLU A 64 -5.92 8.38 23.93
CA GLU A 64 -5.77 9.81 23.60
C GLU A 64 -4.47 10.38 24.21
N GLU A 65 -3.57 10.89 23.38
CA GLU A 65 -2.35 11.56 23.84
C GLU A 65 -2.64 13.04 24.09
N ARG A 66 -2.20 13.55 25.25
CA ARG A 66 -2.38 14.96 25.64
C ARG A 66 -1.08 15.69 25.89
N SER A 67 0.01 14.96 26.15
CA SER A 67 1.32 15.53 26.44
C SER A 67 2.12 15.84 25.17
N PHE A 68 1.89 15.08 24.10
CA PHE A 68 2.56 15.22 22.80
C PHE A 68 4.08 15.40 22.96
N LYS A 69 4.76 14.47 23.65
CA LYS A 69 6.15 14.66 24.13
C LYS A 69 7.17 15.03 23.04
N ASN A 70 6.98 14.55 21.82
CA ASN A 70 7.86 14.84 20.67
C ASN A 70 7.10 15.68 19.65
N GLU A 71 7.66 16.83 19.29
CA GLU A 71 7.02 17.82 18.42
C GLU A 71 7.03 17.41 16.94
N GLU A 72 7.93 16.50 16.55
CA GLU A 72 8.02 15.99 15.18
C GLU A 72 7.02 14.86 14.89
N LEU A 73 6.39 14.30 15.93
CA LEU A 73 5.50 13.15 15.81
C LEU A 73 4.03 13.58 15.75
N VAL A 74 3.29 12.91 14.88
CA VAL A 74 1.83 12.93 14.87
C VAL A 74 1.35 11.79 15.79
N TYR A 75 0.29 12.01 16.56
CA TYR A 75 -0.24 11.05 17.53
C TYR A 75 -1.68 10.68 17.17
N GLU A 76 -1.96 9.38 17.02
CA GLU A 76 -3.29 8.82 16.70
C GLU A 76 -3.33 7.33 17.08
N MET A 77 -4.46 6.64 16.82
CA MET A 77 -4.71 5.32 17.39
C MET A 77 -4.96 4.22 16.34
N GLU A 78 -5.18 4.55 15.06
CA GLU A 78 -5.76 3.64 14.07
C GLU A 78 -4.79 3.14 12.99
N SER A 79 -3.68 3.85 12.72
CA SER A 79 -2.85 3.58 11.54
C SER A 79 -2.10 2.25 11.61
N LEU A 80 -1.71 1.81 12.82
CA LEU A 80 -1.03 0.54 13.04
C LEU A 80 -1.90 -0.66 12.66
N GLY A 81 -3.13 -0.72 13.18
CA GLY A 81 -4.06 -1.81 12.87
C GLY A 81 -4.47 -1.82 11.40
N PHE A 82 -4.61 -0.62 10.81
CA PHE A 82 -4.87 -0.47 9.39
C PHE A 82 -3.73 -1.06 8.54
N ILE A 83 -2.48 -0.62 8.74
CA ILE A 83 -1.37 -1.04 7.89
C ILE A 83 -1.04 -2.54 8.04
N GLN A 84 -1.12 -3.08 9.26
CA GLN A 84 -0.97 -4.52 9.52
C GLN A 84 -1.99 -5.38 8.77
N THR A 85 -3.16 -4.80 8.46
CA THR A 85 -4.21 -5.47 7.70
C THR A 85 -3.97 -5.33 6.21
N VAL A 86 -3.78 -4.10 5.71
CA VAL A 86 -3.77 -3.82 4.27
C VAL A 86 -2.49 -4.26 3.56
N GLU A 87 -1.34 -4.31 4.23
CA GLU A 87 -0.07 -4.81 3.64
C GLU A 87 -0.13 -6.29 3.23
N LYS A 88 -1.12 -7.05 3.73
CA LYS A 88 -1.35 -8.44 3.32
C LYS A 88 -2.01 -8.56 1.94
N PHE A 89 -2.61 -7.48 1.45
CA PHE A 89 -3.46 -7.47 0.25
C PHE A 89 -2.97 -6.51 -0.83
N CYS A 90 -2.10 -5.55 -0.51
CA CYS A 90 -1.59 -4.57 -1.48
C CYS A 90 -0.13 -4.22 -1.22
N THR A 91 0.51 -3.63 -2.23
CA THR A 91 1.84 -3.03 -2.08
C THR A 91 1.74 -1.71 -1.30
N ARG A 92 2.76 -1.38 -0.51
CA ARG A 92 2.85 -0.12 0.26
C ARG A 92 2.66 1.14 -0.57
N GLU A 93 2.99 1.09 -1.87
CA GLU A 93 2.76 2.19 -2.81
C GLU A 93 1.28 2.58 -2.97
N LEU A 94 0.35 1.65 -2.71
CA LEU A 94 -1.10 1.87 -2.81
C LEU A 94 -1.77 2.11 -1.45
N ILE A 95 -0.99 2.29 -0.40
CA ILE A 95 -1.48 2.61 0.94
C ILE A 95 -1.37 4.13 1.14
N CYS A 96 -2.51 4.79 1.32
CA CYS A 96 -2.62 6.22 1.59
C CYS A 96 -3.14 6.42 3.02
N ILE A 97 -2.36 7.09 3.87
CA ILE A 97 -2.75 7.41 5.23
C ILE A 97 -2.63 8.92 5.42
N LEU A 98 -3.78 9.59 5.55
CA LEU A 98 -3.89 11.03 5.69
C LEU A 98 -4.45 11.38 7.05
N LYS A 99 -3.76 12.25 7.76
CA LYS A 99 -4.18 12.73 9.08
C LYS A 99 -4.26 14.24 9.07
N ILE A 100 -5.31 14.78 9.68
CA ILE A 100 -5.49 16.22 9.83
C ILE A 100 -5.34 16.57 11.30
N ILE A 101 -4.51 17.57 11.62
CA ILE A 101 -4.26 17.95 13.02
C ILE A 101 -5.54 18.51 13.65
N SER A 102 -6.10 17.81 14.63
CA SER A 102 -7.30 18.22 15.36
C SER A 102 -6.99 19.02 16.62
N ASP A 103 -5.85 18.75 17.23
CA ASP A 103 -5.51 19.24 18.55
C ASP A 103 -4.01 19.31 18.73
N ASN A 104 -3.61 20.17 19.66
CA ASN A 104 -2.23 20.34 20.08
C ASN A 104 -2.18 20.72 21.57
N ARG A 105 -0.97 20.92 22.11
CA ARG A 105 -0.79 21.23 23.55
C ARG A 105 -1.57 22.46 24.01
N ILE A 106 -1.87 23.39 23.10
CA ILE A 106 -2.52 24.67 23.39
C ILE A 106 -4.02 24.62 23.08
N ASN A 107 -4.42 23.85 22.07
CA ASN A 107 -5.77 23.87 21.54
C ASN A 107 -6.37 22.46 21.58
N LEU A 108 -7.35 22.27 22.45
CA LEU A 108 -8.17 21.06 22.54
C LEU A 108 -9.59 21.38 22.03
N PRO A 109 -10.19 20.52 21.19
CA PRO A 109 -11.56 20.74 20.72
C PRO A 109 -12.59 20.40 21.79
N ASP A 110 -13.65 21.22 21.88
CA ASP A 110 -14.84 20.90 22.67
C ASP A 110 -15.56 19.63 22.18
N SER A 111 -15.39 19.30 20.90
CA SER A 111 -15.94 18.09 20.29
C SER A 111 -15.13 17.65 19.08
N TYR A 112 -14.41 16.54 19.24
CA TYR A 112 -13.66 15.90 18.15
C TYR A 112 -14.56 15.56 16.96
N LYS A 113 -15.80 15.10 17.18
CA LYS A 113 -16.74 14.78 16.09
C LYS A 113 -17.08 15.99 15.23
N LYS A 114 -17.45 17.11 15.85
CA LYS A 114 -17.78 18.35 15.12
C LYS A 114 -16.55 18.91 14.41
N LEU A 115 -15.40 18.88 15.09
CA LEU A 115 -14.15 19.36 14.52
C LEU A 115 -13.74 18.51 13.32
N ALA A 116 -13.76 17.18 13.43
CA ALA A 116 -13.40 16.26 12.36
C ALA A 116 -14.18 16.55 11.08
N HIS A 117 -15.51 16.68 11.18
CA HIS A 117 -16.35 17.02 10.04
C HIS A 117 -15.92 18.35 9.39
N LYS A 118 -15.67 19.38 10.20
CA LYS A 118 -15.24 20.71 9.72
C LYS A 118 -13.87 20.65 9.04
N ILE A 119 -12.87 20.03 9.66
CA ILE A 119 -11.49 20.07 9.14
C ILE A 119 -11.29 19.13 7.95
N ILE A 120 -12.00 18.00 7.91
CA ILE A 120 -12.02 17.12 6.72
C ILE A 120 -12.69 17.84 5.55
N SER A 121 -13.85 18.47 5.77
CA SER A 121 -14.55 19.20 4.71
C SER A 121 -13.69 20.33 4.13
N LYS A 122 -12.94 21.04 4.98
CA LYS A 122 -12.00 22.10 4.54
C LYS A 122 -10.83 21.57 3.70
N ASN A 123 -10.40 20.33 3.93
CA ASN A 123 -9.27 19.72 3.25
C ASN A 123 -9.68 18.84 2.06
N ILE A 124 -10.97 18.73 1.73
CA ILE A 124 -11.47 17.75 0.75
C ILE A 124 -10.79 17.89 -0.63
N VAL A 125 -10.58 19.13 -1.09
CA VAL A 125 -9.92 19.41 -2.38
C VAL A 125 -8.45 18.95 -2.37
N ALA A 126 -7.74 19.15 -1.26
CA ALA A 126 -6.36 18.71 -1.11
C ALA A 126 -6.27 17.18 -1.00
N ILE A 127 -7.21 16.55 -0.30
CA ILE A 127 -7.34 15.10 -0.20
C ILE A 127 -7.58 14.50 -1.59
N ASP A 128 -8.56 15.00 -2.35
CA ASP A 128 -8.86 14.53 -3.70
C ASP A 128 -7.63 14.66 -4.62
N SER A 129 -6.93 15.79 -4.58
CA SER A 129 -5.70 15.99 -5.36
C SER A 129 -4.60 14.98 -5.01
N ILE A 130 -4.50 14.56 -3.75
CA ILE A 130 -3.58 13.49 -3.34
C ILE A 130 -4.05 12.14 -3.86
N LEU A 131 -5.34 11.82 -3.72
CA LEU A 131 -5.92 10.56 -4.16
C LEU A 131 -5.79 10.35 -5.67
N GLU A 132 -5.89 11.42 -6.47
CA GLU A 132 -5.61 11.36 -7.91
C GLU A 132 -4.17 10.89 -8.22
N LYS A 133 -3.19 11.25 -7.40
CA LYS A 133 -1.81 10.75 -7.55
C LYS A 133 -1.72 9.26 -7.25
N TYR A 134 -2.39 8.78 -6.20
CA TYR A 134 -2.47 7.35 -5.90
C TYR A 134 -3.24 6.60 -7.00
N HIS A 135 -4.28 7.19 -7.57
CA HIS A 135 -5.02 6.65 -8.71
C HIS A 135 -4.14 6.49 -9.94
N LYS A 136 -3.34 7.50 -10.27
CA LYS A 136 -2.35 7.39 -11.34
C LYS A 136 -1.35 6.25 -11.08
N LEU A 137 -0.79 6.14 -9.87
CA LEU A 137 0.10 5.03 -9.51
C LEU A 137 -0.57 3.66 -9.62
N SER A 138 -1.83 3.57 -9.20
CA SER A 138 -2.64 2.36 -9.32
C SER A 138 -2.84 1.94 -10.77
N MET A 139 -3.04 2.90 -11.68
CA MET A 139 -3.13 2.64 -13.12
C MET A 139 -1.78 2.27 -13.75
N GLU A 140 -0.68 2.85 -13.26
CA GLU A 140 0.69 2.51 -13.70
C GLU A 140 1.12 1.12 -13.24
N GLN A 141 0.48 0.54 -12.22
CA GLN A 141 0.63 -0.89 -11.95
C GLN A 141 0.11 -1.65 -13.17
N LYS A 142 1.06 -2.17 -13.95
CA LYS A 142 0.78 -3.10 -15.05
C LYS A 142 -0.24 -4.10 -14.53
N ASP A 143 -1.31 -4.28 -15.30
CA ASP A 143 -2.13 -5.47 -15.10
C ASP A 143 -1.13 -6.60 -15.15
N LEU A 144 -1.11 -7.40 -14.08
CA LEU A 144 -0.41 -8.67 -14.12
C LEU A 144 -0.95 -9.31 -15.40
N ASP A 145 -0.12 -9.41 -16.45
CA ASP A 145 -0.55 -9.74 -17.81
C ASP A 145 -1.03 -11.20 -17.81
N TYR A 146 -2.19 -11.41 -17.22
CA TYR A 146 -2.86 -12.68 -17.08
C TYR A 146 -3.41 -13.10 -18.45
N ASP A 147 -3.29 -12.28 -19.50
CA ASP A 147 -3.42 -12.77 -20.86
C ASP A 147 -2.38 -13.85 -21.16
N LEU A 148 -1.21 -13.84 -20.50
CA LEU A 148 -0.25 -14.94 -20.57
C LEU A 148 -0.67 -16.19 -19.77
N LEU A 149 -1.65 -16.09 -18.87
CA LEU A 149 -2.23 -17.28 -18.22
C LEU A 149 -3.25 -18.01 -19.09
N LYS A 150 -3.94 -17.30 -20.00
CA LYS A 150 -4.91 -17.92 -20.92
C LYS A 150 -4.29 -19.08 -21.71
N PRO A 151 -3.17 -18.91 -22.44
CA PRO A 151 -2.56 -20.00 -23.20
C PRO A 151 -2.05 -21.14 -22.30
N ILE A 152 -1.69 -20.87 -21.04
CA ILE A 152 -1.31 -21.91 -20.07
C ILE A 152 -2.54 -22.72 -19.63
N GLN A 153 -3.66 -22.05 -19.36
CA GLN A 153 -4.92 -22.68 -18.94
C GLN A 153 -5.57 -23.47 -20.08
N GLU A 154 -5.44 -23.00 -21.32
CA GLU A 154 -5.88 -23.71 -22.52
C GLU A 154 -5.06 -24.99 -22.75
N LYS A 155 -3.76 -24.95 -22.47
CA LYS A 155 -2.86 -26.09 -22.70
C LYS A 155 -2.82 -27.09 -21.55
N TYR A 156 -2.95 -26.63 -20.30
CA TYR A 156 -2.78 -27.47 -19.11
C TYR A 156 -3.93 -27.30 -18.12
N HIS A 157 -4.39 -28.41 -17.56
CA HIS A 157 -5.24 -28.36 -16.38
C HIS A 157 -4.45 -27.83 -15.17
N LEU A 158 -4.87 -26.69 -14.62
CA LEU A 158 -4.27 -26.10 -13.43
C LEU A 158 -5.12 -26.40 -12.19
N SER A 159 -4.57 -27.18 -11.26
CA SER A 159 -5.12 -27.25 -9.90
C SER A 159 -5.11 -25.86 -9.25
N PHE A 160 -5.93 -25.65 -8.22
CA PHE A 160 -6.00 -24.38 -7.49
C PHE A 160 -4.61 -23.88 -7.04
N THR A 161 -3.81 -24.78 -6.46
CA THR A 161 -2.44 -24.50 -6.01
C THR A 161 -1.52 -24.12 -7.16
N ASN A 162 -1.56 -24.87 -8.27
CA ASN A 162 -0.74 -24.59 -9.44
C ASN A 162 -1.14 -23.29 -10.12
N LYS A 163 -2.44 -22.97 -10.17
CA LYS A 163 -2.94 -21.69 -10.69
C LYS A 163 -2.41 -20.52 -9.88
N LYS A 164 -2.43 -20.62 -8.54
CA LYS A 164 -1.87 -19.58 -7.65
C LYS A 164 -0.35 -19.44 -7.85
N LYS A 165 0.39 -20.56 -7.90
CA LYS A 165 1.85 -20.54 -8.13
C LYS A 165 2.20 -19.93 -9.51
N MET A 166 1.49 -20.35 -10.57
CA MET A 166 1.74 -19.86 -11.93
C MET A 166 1.40 -18.37 -12.06
N LYS A 167 0.30 -17.91 -11.42
CA LYS A 167 -0.01 -16.48 -11.33
C LYS A 167 1.18 -15.69 -10.79
N THR A 168 1.85 -16.17 -9.75
CA THR A 168 3.02 -15.48 -9.19
C THR A 168 4.22 -15.50 -10.12
N ILE A 169 4.51 -16.65 -10.76
CA ILE A 169 5.71 -16.83 -11.59
C ILE A 169 5.59 -16.07 -12.92
N ILE A 170 4.44 -16.12 -13.59
CA ILE A 170 4.25 -15.50 -14.91
C ILE A 170 4.47 -13.99 -14.87
N ILE A 171 4.12 -13.36 -13.73
CA ILE A 171 4.34 -11.93 -13.48
C ILE A 171 5.83 -11.62 -13.48
N LYS A 172 6.60 -12.36 -12.68
CA LYS A 172 8.04 -12.15 -12.57
C LYS A 172 8.74 -12.41 -13.90
N ILE A 173 8.30 -13.45 -14.62
CA ILE A 173 8.80 -13.78 -15.94
C ILE A 173 8.48 -12.69 -16.97
N SER A 174 7.29 -12.08 -16.94
CA SER A 174 6.92 -10.97 -17.85
C SER A 174 7.74 -9.68 -17.67
N VAL A 175 8.54 -9.60 -16.60
CA VAL A 175 9.49 -8.49 -16.38
C VAL A 175 10.86 -8.81 -17.00
N ILE A 176 11.19 -10.08 -17.19
CA ILE A 176 12.53 -10.56 -17.58
C ILE A 176 12.56 -10.99 -19.04
N LEU A 177 11.48 -11.60 -19.52
CA LEU A 177 11.37 -12.15 -20.86
C LEU A 177 10.31 -11.38 -21.66
N GLU A 178 10.58 -11.23 -22.95
CA GLU A 178 9.60 -10.70 -23.90
C GLU A 178 8.41 -11.66 -24.06
N LYS A 179 7.25 -11.11 -24.42
CA LYS A 179 5.98 -11.84 -24.49
C LYS A 179 6.08 -13.05 -25.42
N GLU A 180 6.77 -12.92 -26.54
CA GLU A 180 6.95 -13.94 -27.56
C GLU A 180 7.73 -15.16 -27.03
N ASP A 181 8.78 -14.92 -26.22
CA ASP A 181 9.59 -15.98 -25.63
C ASP A 181 8.80 -16.77 -24.58
N ILE A 182 8.00 -16.07 -23.79
CA ILE A 182 7.10 -16.71 -22.81
C ILE A 182 6.11 -17.62 -23.53
N ILE A 183 5.47 -17.13 -24.60
CA ILE A 183 4.53 -17.93 -25.40
C ILE A 183 5.22 -19.13 -26.03
N LYS A 184 6.46 -18.97 -26.52
CA LYS A 184 7.27 -20.07 -27.06
C LYS A 184 7.54 -21.13 -26.00
N GLU A 185 7.89 -20.74 -24.78
CA GLU A 185 8.13 -21.68 -23.69
C GLU A 185 6.87 -22.43 -23.26
N ILE A 186 5.72 -21.75 -23.23
CA ILE A 186 4.42 -22.37 -23.00
C ILE A 186 4.14 -23.43 -24.08
N LYS A 187 4.36 -23.10 -25.36
CA LYS A 187 4.14 -24.01 -26.49
C LYS A 187 5.10 -25.21 -26.49
N ASN A 188 6.37 -25.01 -26.14
CA ASN A 188 7.40 -26.06 -26.20
C ASN A 188 7.43 -26.99 -24.98
N SER A 189 6.88 -26.55 -23.85
CA SER A 189 6.88 -27.35 -22.63
C SER A 189 5.96 -28.58 -22.76
N LYS A 190 6.49 -29.77 -22.45
CA LYS A 190 5.75 -31.03 -22.59
C LYS A 190 4.63 -31.15 -21.56
N ASN A 191 4.89 -30.70 -20.34
CA ASN A 191 3.94 -30.74 -19.24
C ASN A 191 4.14 -29.52 -18.32
N LEU A 192 3.17 -29.32 -17.42
CA LEU A 192 3.17 -28.17 -16.50
C LEU A 192 4.41 -28.12 -15.61
N LYS A 193 4.94 -29.28 -15.18
CA LYS A 193 6.17 -29.35 -14.37
C LYS A 193 7.38 -28.83 -15.15
N SER A 194 7.52 -29.21 -16.42
CA SER A 194 8.61 -28.70 -17.27
C SER A 194 8.51 -27.19 -17.49
N LEU A 195 7.29 -26.65 -17.63
CA LEU A 195 7.09 -25.21 -17.75
C LEU A 195 7.49 -24.46 -16.47
N PHE A 196 7.09 -24.98 -15.30
CA PHE A 196 7.49 -24.41 -14.02
C PHE A 196 9.01 -24.39 -13.87
N ASN A 197 9.69 -25.50 -14.14
CA ASN A 197 11.14 -25.59 -14.02
C ASN A 197 11.84 -24.54 -14.90
N LYS A 198 11.43 -24.39 -16.16
CA LYS A 198 12.02 -23.41 -17.07
C LYS A 198 11.84 -21.97 -16.59
N PHE A 199 10.65 -21.64 -16.10
CA PHE A 199 10.41 -20.30 -15.53
C PHE A 199 11.19 -20.09 -14.23
N GLU A 200 11.31 -21.12 -13.38
CA GLU A 200 12.11 -21.03 -12.16
C GLU A 200 13.62 -20.91 -12.45
N GLU A 201 14.12 -21.60 -13.47
CA GLU A 201 15.49 -21.47 -14.00
C GLU A 201 15.75 -20.06 -14.52
N ALA A 202 14.89 -19.56 -15.42
CA ALA A 202 15.01 -18.19 -15.94
C ALA A 202 14.95 -17.13 -14.84
N LEU A 203 14.13 -17.33 -13.80
CA LEU A 203 14.13 -16.47 -12.64
C LEU A 203 15.45 -16.57 -11.87
N SER A 204 15.96 -17.78 -11.64
CA SER A 204 17.21 -17.98 -10.88
C SER A 204 18.42 -17.37 -11.58
N ASP A 205 18.48 -17.45 -12.91
CA ASP A 205 19.56 -16.87 -13.71
C ASP A 205 19.54 -15.33 -13.74
N ASN A 206 18.35 -14.74 -13.51
CA ASN A 206 18.13 -13.29 -13.52
C ASN A 206 17.88 -12.70 -12.12
N ILE A 207 17.93 -13.53 -11.05
CA ILE A 207 18.03 -13.01 -9.69
C ILE A 207 19.43 -12.41 -9.60
N ILE A 208 19.46 -11.08 -9.57
CA ILE A 208 20.64 -10.27 -9.31
C ILE A 208 21.38 -10.93 -8.14
N LYS A 209 22.60 -11.41 -8.41
CA LYS A 209 23.60 -11.70 -7.38
C LYS A 209 23.92 -10.37 -6.71
N ILE A 210 23.11 -9.99 -5.72
CA ILE A 210 23.42 -8.91 -4.78
C ILE A 210 24.30 -9.50 -3.68
#